data_AF-A0A0D2FYS0-F1
#
_entry.id   AF-A0A0D2FYS0-F1
#
_cell.length_a   1.000
_cell.length_b   1.000
_cell.length_c   1.000
_cell.angle_alpha   90.00
_cell.angle_beta   90.00
_cell.angle_gamma   90.00
#
_symmetry.space_group_name_H-M   'P 1'
#
loop_
_entity.id
_entity.type
_entity.pdbx_description
1 polymer ?
#
loop_
_entity_poly.entity_id
_entity_poly.type
_entity_poly.pdbx_seq_one_letter_code
_entity_poly.pdbx_strand_id
1 'polypeptide(L)'
;MTLPRYIQTLKMAALGPVKQSCCALIKWPHRLGLNPALIPLSSTRPRLGMASQSSLSTGRHDGASIPKSPNSKRLPLGDLPSQTSFRLKQTPARELLCLEWSHPPRNILLIKKDCSETTTEALLEFNRHVRSTYPNVNTLVEPRVSHELGSDLLEQHFTLSDSDQSRRHYQEKVDLVVTFGGDGTILHASSLFATATRVPPILSFSMGTLGFLTEWKFSEYKRAFREVYMSGAATERHAVIESDPATNLEAARDLTGWSSVRGKSMGSARGARVLVRQRLKVGIFDAKGNRLSSNGGGKEDFLHDMYAMNEVILHRGRDPHLAIVDVFVGGRFLTEAVADGMIISTPTGSTAYSLSSGGSIVHPLVSSLLLTPICARSLSFRPLVLPSTTPITLKLSDKNRGREVEVSIDGMRRTEGIGVGTELRVSGEEIETESGVFAGGIPCIMRTTSAGADGDDGWVGGLNGLLKFNHPFGEEP
;
A
#
# COMPACT_ATOMS: atom_id res chain seq x y z
N MET A 1 26.30 47.91 51.79
CA MET A 1 25.70 46.64 52.24
C MET A 1 24.29 46.92 52.71
N THR A 2 23.31 46.73 51.83
CA THR A 2 21.87 46.75 52.13
C THR A 2 21.13 46.29 50.88
N LEU A 3 20.35 45.20 51.00
CA LEU A 3 19.37 44.79 49.99
C LEU A 3 18.21 45.79 49.96
N PRO A 4 17.49 45.90 48.83
CA PRO A 4 16.03 45.87 48.93
C PRO A 4 15.36 44.92 47.92
N ARG A 5 14.25 44.35 48.40
CA ARG A 5 13.24 43.60 47.64
C ARG A 5 12.56 44.49 46.60
N TYR A 6 12.25 43.95 45.42
CA TYR A 6 11.14 44.42 44.60
C TYR A 6 10.32 43.23 44.10
N ILE A 7 9.07 43.19 44.56
CA ILE A 7 7.98 42.37 44.05
C ILE A 7 7.43 43.13 42.83
N GLN A 8 7.28 42.46 41.69
CA GLN A 8 6.43 42.98 40.63
C GLN A 8 5.58 41.87 40.01
N THR A 9 4.31 42.21 39.93
CA THR A 9 3.11 41.43 39.64
C THR A 9 3.07 40.99 38.17
N LEU A 10 3.00 39.69 37.89
CA LEU A 10 2.75 39.17 36.54
C LEU A 10 1.23 39.14 36.30
N LYS A 11 0.75 40.08 35.47
CA LYS A 11 -0.59 40.09 34.90
C LYS A 11 -0.74 38.89 33.96
N MET A 12 -1.78 38.08 34.19
CA MET A 12 -2.29 37.12 33.22
C MET A 12 -2.81 37.88 31.98
N ALA A 13 -2.14 37.69 30.85
CA ALA A 13 -2.69 38.02 29.54
C ALA A 13 -3.46 36.80 29.03
N ALA A 14 -4.78 36.94 28.89
CA ALA A 14 -5.66 35.98 28.27
C ALA A 14 -5.32 35.86 26.77
N LEU A 15 -4.82 34.69 26.35
CA LEU A 15 -4.72 34.32 24.94
C LEU A 15 -6.06 33.75 24.49
N GLY A 16 -6.63 34.37 23.46
CA GLY A 16 -7.86 33.95 22.79
C GLY A 16 -7.71 32.61 22.04
N PRO A 17 -8.82 32.07 21.51
CA PRO A 17 -8.85 30.72 20.98
C PRO A 17 -8.01 30.59 19.70
N VAL A 18 -6.99 29.74 19.78
CA VAL A 18 -6.21 29.29 18.62
C VAL A 18 -7.11 28.39 17.77
N LYS A 19 -7.37 28.82 16.53
CA LYS A 19 -8.03 28.01 15.50
C LYS A 19 -7.18 26.76 15.24
N GLN A 20 -7.71 25.59 15.57
CA GLN A 20 -7.19 24.31 15.11
C GLN A 20 -7.36 24.23 13.58
N SER A 21 -6.26 24.33 12.84
CA SER A 21 -6.22 23.94 11.43
C SER A 21 -6.25 22.42 11.31
N CYS A 22 -7.19 21.97 10.49
CA CYS A 22 -7.59 20.61 10.16
C CYS A 22 -6.45 19.57 10.04
N CYS A 23 -6.58 18.47 10.79
CA CYS A 23 -6.04 17.17 10.41
C CYS A 23 -6.82 16.61 9.21
N ALA A 24 -6.10 16.10 8.21
CA ALA A 24 -6.67 15.38 7.08
C ALA A 24 -7.25 14.03 7.57
N LEU A 25 -8.57 14.00 7.79
CA LEU A 25 -9.33 12.77 7.94
C LEU A 25 -9.37 12.03 6.60
N ILE A 26 -8.65 10.91 6.52
CA ILE A 26 -8.88 9.90 5.48
C ILE A 26 -10.25 9.27 5.77
N LYS A 27 -11.31 9.80 5.16
CA LYS A 27 -12.65 9.18 5.14
C LYS A 27 -12.78 8.36 3.86
N TRP A 28 -13.00 7.05 4.03
CA TRP A 28 -13.62 6.20 3.00
C TRP A 28 -15.14 6.12 3.26
N PRO A 29 -15.99 6.10 2.22
CA PRO A 29 -17.43 6.11 2.40
C PRO A 29 -17.95 4.72 2.81
N HIS A 30 -18.60 4.65 3.97
CA HIS A 30 -19.40 3.49 4.37
C HIS A 30 -20.82 3.54 3.77
N ARG A 31 -21.33 2.34 3.49
CA ARG A 31 -22.65 1.98 2.99
C ARG A 31 -23.81 2.78 3.60
N LEU A 32 -24.72 3.25 2.74
CA LEU A 32 -26.04 3.77 3.11
C LEU A 32 -26.92 2.61 3.61
N GLY A 33 -27.13 2.57 4.92
CA GLY A 33 -28.21 1.84 5.57
C GLY A 33 -29.36 2.81 5.85
N LEU A 34 -30.53 2.47 5.34
CA LEU A 34 -31.81 3.13 5.59
C LEU A 34 -32.07 3.28 7.10
N ASN A 35 -32.59 4.45 7.52
CA ASN A 35 -33.20 4.60 8.84
C ASN A 35 -34.57 5.30 8.68
N PRO A 36 -35.64 4.77 9.32
CA PRO A 36 -36.99 5.31 9.21
C PRO A 36 -37.20 6.42 10.23
N ALA A 37 -37.81 7.54 9.81
CA ALA A 37 -38.22 8.60 10.72
C ALA A 37 -39.75 8.66 10.79
N LEU A 38 -40.25 8.43 12.01
CA LEU A 38 -41.61 8.70 12.47
C LEU A 38 -41.92 10.20 12.40
N ILE A 39 -43.07 10.58 11.82
CA ILE A 39 -43.68 11.90 11.95
C ILE A 39 -45.18 11.71 12.27
N PRO A 40 -45.76 12.48 13.21
CA PRO A 40 -47.05 12.18 13.80
C PRO A 40 -48.26 12.67 12.98
N LEU A 41 -49.41 12.05 13.27
CA LEU A 41 -50.73 12.35 12.75
C LEU A 41 -51.25 13.73 13.19
N SER A 42 -51.76 14.51 12.23
CA SER A 42 -52.95 15.33 12.46
C SER A 42 -53.74 15.53 11.15
N SER A 43 -55.05 15.52 11.32
CA SER A 43 -56.10 15.42 10.32
C SER A 43 -56.39 16.71 9.55
N THR A 44 -56.73 16.61 8.26
CA THR A 44 -57.97 17.14 7.66
C THR A 44 -58.03 16.84 6.15
N ARG A 45 -59.15 16.27 5.68
CA ARG A 45 -59.52 16.17 4.25
C ARG A 45 -60.13 17.50 3.78
N PRO A 46 -60.14 17.80 2.47
CA PRO A 46 -61.34 17.49 1.70
C PRO A 46 -61.09 16.90 0.29
N ARG A 47 -62.16 16.30 -0.25
CA ARG A 47 -62.32 15.63 -1.55
C ARG A 47 -62.53 16.63 -2.71
N LEU A 48 -62.06 16.26 -3.90
CA LEU A 48 -62.62 16.49 -5.26
C LEU A 48 -61.80 15.56 -6.18
N GLY A 49 -62.27 14.83 -7.19
CA GLY A 49 -63.50 14.82 -7.99
C GLY A 49 -63.08 14.34 -9.40
N MET A 50 -63.82 13.39 -9.96
CA MET A 50 -63.60 12.61 -11.20
C MET A 50 -63.24 13.35 -12.51
N ALA A 51 -62.54 12.65 -13.43
CA ALA A 51 -62.81 12.55 -14.89
C ALA A 51 -61.73 11.60 -15.53
N SER A 52 -62.02 10.36 -15.96
CA SER A 52 -62.63 9.87 -17.23
C SER A 52 -61.79 10.01 -18.52
N GLN A 53 -61.32 8.86 -19.02
CA GLN A 53 -61.15 8.37 -20.40
C GLN A 53 -60.35 9.18 -21.46
N SER A 54 -59.36 8.52 -22.08
CA SER A 54 -59.44 8.07 -23.49
C SER A 54 -58.18 7.32 -23.94
N SER A 55 -58.41 6.27 -24.73
CA SER A 55 -57.46 5.44 -25.47
C SER A 55 -57.03 6.09 -26.79
N LEU A 56 -55.79 5.86 -27.28
CA LEU A 56 -55.47 5.59 -28.70
C LEU A 56 -53.95 5.35 -28.97
N SER A 57 -53.66 4.14 -29.43
CA SER A 57 -52.72 3.69 -30.49
C SER A 57 -51.37 4.38 -30.77
N THR A 58 -50.32 3.58 -30.61
CA THR A 58 -49.17 3.32 -31.52
C THR A 58 -48.72 4.40 -32.52
N GLY A 59 -47.50 4.89 -32.33
CA GLY A 59 -46.66 5.51 -33.36
C GLY A 59 -45.19 5.13 -33.15
N ARG A 60 -44.62 4.41 -34.11
CA ARG A 60 -43.17 4.13 -34.21
C ARG A 60 -42.42 5.45 -34.37
N HIS A 61 -41.35 5.63 -33.61
CA HIS A 61 -40.27 6.54 -33.97
C HIS A 61 -38.93 5.81 -33.82
N ASP A 62 -38.31 5.57 -34.97
CA ASP A 62 -36.94 5.10 -35.11
C ASP A 62 -35.98 6.14 -34.53
N GLY A 63 -35.39 5.81 -33.38
CA GLY A 63 -34.23 6.49 -32.83
C GLY A 63 -32.97 5.73 -33.24
N ALA A 64 -32.17 6.36 -34.09
CA ALA A 64 -30.93 5.81 -34.63
C ALA A 64 -30.00 5.27 -33.52
N SER A 65 -29.78 3.96 -33.54
CA SER A 65 -28.76 3.29 -32.75
C SER A 65 -27.37 3.72 -33.22
N ILE A 66 -26.60 4.36 -32.34
CA ILE A 66 -25.15 4.51 -32.49
C ILE A 66 -24.55 3.09 -32.53
N PRO A 67 -23.71 2.75 -33.53
CA PRO A 67 -23.17 1.40 -33.64
C PRO A 67 -22.21 1.13 -32.48
N LYS A 68 -22.52 0.12 -31.66
CA LYS A 68 -21.57 -0.48 -30.71
C LYS A 68 -20.39 -1.03 -31.50
N SER A 69 -19.18 -0.59 -31.18
CA SER A 69 -17.95 -1.15 -31.74
C SER A 69 -17.80 -2.62 -31.31
N PRO A 70 -17.22 -3.49 -32.16
CA PRO A 70 -17.07 -4.90 -31.85
C PRO A 70 -15.80 -5.15 -31.03
N ASN A 71 -15.92 -6.03 -30.02
CA ASN A 71 -14.85 -6.75 -29.31
C ASN A 71 -13.98 -6.01 -28.28
N SER A 72 -14.57 -5.61 -27.15
CA SER A 72 -13.84 -5.58 -25.88
C SER A 72 -13.91 -6.97 -25.23
N LYS A 73 -12.76 -7.58 -24.90
CA LYS A 73 -12.71 -8.93 -24.33
C LYS A 73 -12.08 -8.89 -22.94
N ARG A 74 -12.93 -8.97 -21.91
CA ARG A 74 -12.50 -9.27 -20.53
C ARG A 74 -11.92 -10.69 -20.52
N LEU A 75 -10.65 -10.84 -20.16
CA LEU A 75 -9.96 -12.13 -20.13
C LEU A 75 -9.67 -12.58 -18.69
N PRO A 76 -9.83 -13.88 -18.38
CA PRO A 76 -9.50 -14.41 -17.06
C PRO A 76 -7.98 -14.45 -16.85
N LEU A 77 -7.52 -14.25 -15.60
CA LEU A 77 -6.10 -14.33 -15.25
C LEU A 77 -5.47 -15.70 -15.50
N GLY A 78 -6.27 -16.77 -15.59
CA GLY A 78 -5.78 -18.13 -15.85
C GLY A 78 -5.05 -18.27 -17.19
N ASP A 79 -5.44 -17.48 -18.20
CA ASP A 79 -4.86 -17.52 -19.55
C ASP A 79 -3.49 -16.83 -19.64
N LEU A 80 -3.08 -16.12 -18.59
CA LEU A 80 -1.79 -15.45 -18.54
C LEU A 80 -0.64 -16.43 -18.30
N PRO A 81 0.55 -16.18 -18.86
CA PRO A 81 1.73 -16.93 -18.48
C PRO A 81 2.06 -16.73 -17.00
N SER A 82 2.76 -17.69 -16.39
CA SER A 82 3.25 -17.57 -15.02
C SER A 82 4.25 -16.41 -14.87
N GLN A 83 4.35 -15.91 -13.63
CA GLN A 83 5.23 -14.81 -13.25
C GLN A 83 6.68 -15.06 -13.69
N THR A 84 7.29 -14.01 -14.21
CA THR A 84 8.70 -13.93 -14.60
C THR A 84 9.56 -13.70 -13.36
N SER A 85 10.65 -14.46 -13.23
CA SER A 85 11.56 -14.28 -12.11
C SER A 85 12.43 -13.04 -12.27
N PHE A 86 12.64 -12.31 -11.16
CA PHE A 86 13.58 -11.21 -11.04
C PHE A 86 14.59 -11.46 -9.92
N ARG A 87 15.73 -10.78 -10.00
CA ARG A 87 16.79 -10.72 -8.99
C ARG A 87 17.04 -9.28 -8.58
N LEU A 88 17.45 -9.10 -7.34
CA LEU A 88 17.94 -7.82 -6.84
C LEU A 88 19.43 -7.97 -6.58
N LYS A 89 20.24 -7.17 -7.26
CA LYS A 89 21.70 -7.14 -7.06
C LYS A 89 22.09 -5.93 -6.24
N GLN A 90 23.04 -6.13 -5.32
CA GLN A 90 23.59 -5.04 -4.55
C GLN A 90 24.44 -4.12 -5.44
N THR A 91 24.34 -2.81 -5.20
CA THR A 91 25.15 -1.81 -5.91
C THR A 91 26.36 -1.41 -5.05
N PRO A 92 27.47 -0.92 -5.66
CA PRO A 92 28.66 -0.51 -4.91
C PRO A 92 28.40 0.59 -3.87
N ALA A 93 27.40 1.44 -4.10
CA ALA A 93 26.99 2.51 -3.18
C ALA A 93 26.15 2.03 -1.98
N ARG A 94 25.86 0.73 -1.86
CA ARG A 94 25.19 0.03 -0.74
C ARG A 94 23.80 0.51 -0.27
N GLU A 95 23.28 1.64 -0.72
CA GLU A 95 21.98 2.15 -0.26
C GLU A 95 20.79 1.55 -1.00
N LEU A 96 20.90 1.37 -2.33
CA LEU A 96 19.83 0.86 -3.18
C LEU A 96 20.28 -0.38 -3.95
N LEU A 97 19.34 -1.30 -4.15
CA LEU A 97 19.54 -2.47 -4.98
C LEU A 97 19.27 -2.14 -6.45
N CYS A 98 19.71 -3.00 -7.35
CA CYS A 98 19.44 -2.94 -8.77
C CYS A 98 18.53 -4.09 -9.17
N LEU A 99 17.42 -3.76 -9.84
CA LEU A 99 16.52 -4.77 -10.41
C LEU A 99 17.16 -5.44 -11.62
N GLU A 100 17.03 -6.75 -11.73
CA GLU A 100 17.37 -7.49 -12.94
C GLU A 100 16.31 -8.52 -13.25
N TRP A 101 15.73 -8.42 -14.44
CA TRP A 101 14.81 -9.41 -14.96
C TRP A 101 15.56 -10.59 -15.59
N SER A 102 15.03 -11.80 -15.43
CA SER A 102 15.49 -12.94 -16.24
C SER A 102 15.04 -12.82 -17.70
N HIS A 103 13.81 -12.33 -17.91
CA HIS A 103 13.16 -12.08 -19.19
C HIS A 103 12.30 -10.81 -19.08
N PRO A 104 11.94 -10.13 -20.18
CA PRO A 104 11.13 -8.91 -20.08
C PRO A 104 9.82 -9.18 -19.34
N PRO A 105 9.41 -8.30 -18.39
CA PRO A 105 8.17 -8.46 -17.67
C PRO A 105 6.98 -8.38 -18.65
N ARG A 106 6.03 -9.30 -18.52
CA ARG A 106 4.87 -9.45 -19.40
C ARG A 106 3.58 -9.04 -18.72
N ASN A 107 3.41 -9.34 -17.44
CA ASN A 107 2.13 -9.18 -16.78
C ASN A 107 2.19 -8.03 -15.77
N ILE A 108 1.51 -6.92 -16.06
CA ILE A 108 1.57 -5.70 -15.25
C ILE A 108 0.23 -5.40 -14.62
N LEU A 109 0.19 -5.35 -13.30
CA LEU A 109 -1.00 -4.97 -12.53
C LEU A 109 -1.05 -3.46 -12.35
N LEU A 110 -2.10 -2.83 -12.87
CA LEU A 110 -2.38 -1.42 -12.71
C LEU A 110 -3.37 -1.20 -11.56
N ILE A 111 -2.98 -0.37 -10.59
CA ILE A 111 -3.78 -0.03 -9.43
C ILE A 111 -3.91 1.49 -9.37
N LYS A 112 -5.13 2.01 -9.25
CA LYS A 112 -5.38 3.45 -9.13
C LYS A 112 -6.07 3.79 -7.83
N LYS A 113 -6.02 5.07 -7.45
CA LYS A 113 -6.89 5.61 -6.41
C LYS A 113 -8.35 5.56 -6.87
N ASP A 114 -9.23 5.10 -5.98
CA ASP A 114 -10.66 5.06 -6.25
C ASP A 114 -11.26 6.46 -6.37
N CYS A 115 -12.31 6.57 -7.19
CA CYS A 115 -13.12 7.78 -7.35
C CYS A 115 -12.33 9.06 -7.70
N SER A 116 -11.21 8.94 -8.43
CA SER A 116 -10.37 10.06 -8.83
C SER A 116 -10.17 10.08 -10.34
N GLU A 117 -10.87 10.97 -11.04
CA GLU A 117 -10.83 11.12 -12.51
C GLU A 117 -9.40 11.27 -13.03
N THR A 118 -8.59 12.11 -12.39
CA THR A 118 -7.17 12.31 -12.74
C THR A 118 -6.37 11.02 -12.78
N THR A 119 -6.56 10.13 -11.81
CA THR A 119 -5.86 8.83 -11.77
C THR A 119 -6.40 7.85 -12.81
N THR A 120 -7.69 7.95 -13.13
CA THR A 120 -8.31 7.18 -14.21
C THR A 120 -7.74 7.60 -15.57
N GLU A 121 -7.63 8.91 -15.84
CA GLU A 121 -7.00 9.45 -17.05
C GLU A 121 -5.53 9.02 -17.18
N ALA A 122 -4.76 9.12 -16.10
CA ALA A 122 -3.36 8.69 -16.08
C ALA A 122 -3.19 7.19 -16.33
N LEU A 123 -4.05 6.35 -15.74
CA LEU A 123 -4.06 4.91 -16.00
C LEU A 123 -4.31 4.62 -17.49
N LEU A 124 -5.28 5.30 -18.10
CA LEU A 124 -5.60 5.14 -19.52
C LEU A 124 -4.47 5.63 -20.42
N GLU A 125 -3.87 6.78 -20.12
CA GLU A 125 -2.72 7.31 -20.85
C GLU A 125 -1.53 6.34 -20.76
N PHE A 126 -1.23 5.85 -19.57
CA PHE A 126 -0.17 4.87 -19.34
C PHE A 126 -0.44 3.58 -20.12
N ASN A 127 -1.66 3.03 -20.04
CA ASN A 127 -2.02 1.81 -20.75
C ASN A 127 -1.89 1.96 -22.28
N ARG A 128 -2.31 3.10 -22.85
CA ARG A 128 -2.13 3.39 -24.29
C ARG A 128 -0.64 3.41 -24.68
N HIS A 129 0.21 4.02 -23.85
CA HIS A 129 1.65 4.01 -24.09
C HIS A 129 2.25 2.60 -24.02
N VAL A 130 1.90 1.82 -22.99
CA VAL A 130 2.40 0.45 -22.82
C VAL A 130 1.99 -0.42 -24.01
N ARG A 131 0.72 -0.40 -24.41
CA ARG A 131 0.23 -1.19 -25.55
C ARG A 131 0.89 -0.80 -26.88
N SER A 132 1.08 0.49 -27.13
CA SER A 132 1.68 0.98 -28.37
C SER A 132 3.18 0.74 -28.46
N THR A 133 3.88 0.69 -27.33
CA THR A 133 5.35 0.62 -27.28
C THR A 133 5.88 -0.79 -26.95
N TYR A 134 5.11 -1.58 -26.19
CA TYR A 134 5.50 -2.89 -25.67
C TYR A 134 4.39 -3.93 -25.96
N PRO A 135 4.32 -4.47 -27.18
CA PRO A 135 3.19 -5.29 -27.63
C PRO A 135 3.03 -6.62 -26.87
N ASN A 136 4.10 -7.11 -26.22
CA ASN A 136 4.10 -8.36 -25.47
C ASN A 136 3.68 -8.19 -23.99
N VAL A 137 3.23 -6.99 -23.60
CA VAL A 137 2.83 -6.68 -22.24
C VAL A 137 1.31 -6.79 -22.09
N ASN A 138 0.90 -7.63 -21.15
CA ASN A 138 -0.46 -7.81 -20.69
C ASN A 138 -0.77 -6.85 -19.53
N THR A 139 -1.83 -6.08 -19.68
CA THR A 139 -2.34 -5.19 -18.64
C THR A 139 -3.41 -5.88 -17.81
N LEU A 140 -3.19 -5.94 -16.48
CA LEU A 140 -4.11 -6.46 -15.49
C LEU A 140 -4.70 -5.29 -14.69
N VAL A 141 -5.98 -5.38 -14.34
CA VAL A 141 -6.66 -4.43 -13.43
C VAL A 141 -7.51 -5.18 -12.43
N GLU A 142 -7.88 -4.51 -11.33
CA GLU A 142 -8.83 -5.05 -10.37
C GLU A 142 -10.26 -5.09 -10.94
N PRO A 143 -11.12 -6.02 -10.48
CA PRO A 143 -12.50 -6.14 -10.96
C PRO A 143 -13.27 -4.81 -10.89
N ARG A 144 -13.13 -4.07 -9.78
CA ARG A 144 -13.79 -2.77 -9.60
C ARG A 144 -13.39 -1.75 -10.67
N VAL A 145 -12.10 -1.66 -10.97
CA VAL A 145 -11.57 -0.76 -12.01
C VAL A 145 -12.03 -1.21 -13.39
N SER A 146 -12.08 -2.53 -13.65
CA SER A 146 -12.64 -3.06 -14.89
C SER A 146 -14.13 -2.73 -15.05
N HIS A 147 -14.90 -2.73 -13.97
CA HIS A 147 -16.33 -2.38 -14.01
C HIS A 147 -16.53 -0.86 -14.18
N GLU A 148 -15.68 -0.03 -13.55
CA GLU A 148 -15.71 1.44 -13.65
C GLU A 148 -15.39 1.93 -15.07
N LEU A 149 -14.31 1.42 -15.68
CA LEU A 149 -13.83 1.88 -16.98
C LEU A 149 -14.68 1.39 -18.16
N GLY A 150 -15.50 0.36 -17.94
CA GLY A 150 -16.28 -0.29 -18.98
C GLY A 150 -15.42 -0.94 -20.07
N SER A 151 -16.09 -1.45 -21.10
CA SER A 151 -15.49 -2.07 -22.28
C SER A 151 -14.77 -1.09 -23.21
N ASP A 152 -15.13 0.19 -23.13
CA ASP A 152 -14.87 1.15 -24.21
C ASP A 152 -13.52 1.86 -24.06
N LEU A 153 -12.93 1.82 -22.85
CA LEU A 153 -11.69 2.53 -22.53
C LEU A 153 -10.47 1.59 -22.41
N LEU A 154 -10.70 0.28 -22.22
CA LEU A 154 -9.69 -0.77 -22.18
C LEU A 154 -10.08 -1.88 -23.17
N GLU A 155 -9.56 -1.82 -24.40
CA GLU A 155 -9.93 -2.75 -25.48
C GLU A 155 -9.66 -4.23 -25.12
N GLN A 156 -8.54 -4.52 -24.45
CA GLN A 156 -8.20 -5.84 -23.92
C GLN A 156 -7.43 -5.69 -22.61
N HIS A 157 -7.96 -6.26 -21.54
CA HIS A 157 -7.33 -6.32 -20.23
C HIS A 157 -7.74 -7.59 -19.49
N PHE A 158 -6.90 -7.96 -18.54
CA PHE A 158 -7.13 -9.11 -17.68
C PHE A 158 -7.61 -8.66 -16.30
N THR A 159 -8.54 -9.41 -15.72
CA THR A 159 -9.06 -9.15 -14.38
C THR A 159 -9.39 -10.47 -13.71
N LEU A 160 -9.39 -10.49 -12.38
CA LEU A 160 -10.01 -11.58 -11.63
C LEU A 160 -11.47 -11.72 -12.05
N SER A 161 -11.95 -12.96 -12.11
CA SER A 161 -13.37 -13.22 -12.31
C SER A 161 -14.15 -12.82 -11.06
N ASP A 162 -15.39 -12.35 -11.21
CA ASP A 162 -16.21 -11.91 -10.07
C ASP A 162 -16.48 -13.05 -9.06
N SER A 163 -16.36 -14.31 -9.50
CA SER A 163 -16.45 -15.53 -8.69
C SER A 163 -15.13 -15.94 -8.02
N ASP A 164 -13.99 -15.52 -8.57
CA ASP A 164 -12.66 -15.88 -8.09
C ASP A 164 -12.07 -14.72 -7.27
N GLN A 165 -12.31 -14.77 -5.97
CA GLN A 165 -11.76 -13.81 -5.01
C GLN A 165 -10.37 -14.23 -4.52
N SER A 166 -9.80 -15.31 -5.06
CA SER A 166 -8.50 -15.81 -4.60
C SER A 166 -7.39 -14.89 -5.11
N ARG A 167 -6.81 -14.13 -4.19
CA ARG A 167 -5.64 -13.26 -4.45
C ARG A 167 -4.41 -14.03 -4.96
N ARG A 168 -4.42 -15.37 -4.90
CA ARG A 168 -3.34 -16.25 -5.39
C ARG A 168 -3.01 -16.03 -6.86
N HIS A 169 -4.01 -15.80 -7.71
CA HIS A 169 -3.76 -15.54 -9.12
C HIS A 169 -2.89 -14.30 -9.34
N TYR A 170 -3.00 -13.27 -8.51
CA TYR A 170 -2.07 -12.14 -8.59
C TYR A 170 -0.65 -12.55 -8.20
N GLN A 171 -0.50 -13.36 -7.16
CA GLN A 171 0.80 -13.82 -6.66
C GLN A 171 1.55 -14.68 -7.69
N GLU A 172 0.83 -15.47 -8.48
CA GLU A 172 1.41 -16.40 -9.46
C GLU A 172 1.63 -15.78 -10.85
N LYS A 173 0.93 -14.68 -11.17
CA LYS A 173 0.90 -14.12 -12.53
C LYS A 173 1.53 -12.73 -12.65
N VAL A 174 1.53 -11.89 -11.61
CA VAL A 174 1.93 -10.47 -11.74
C VAL A 174 3.45 -10.31 -11.71
N ASP A 175 4.03 -9.74 -12.76
CA ASP A 175 5.47 -9.45 -12.84
C ASP A 175 5.82 -8.12 -12.19
N LEU A 176 4.99 -7.10 -12.41
CA LEU A 176 5.19 -5.72 -11.96
C LEU A 176 3.87 -5.12 -11.51
N VAL A 177 3.90 -4.33 -10.44
CA VAL A 177 2.77 -3.52 -10.01
C VAL A 177 3.05 -2.05 -10.33
N VAL A 178 2.07 -1.37 -10.93
CA VAL A 178 2.14 0.08 -11.20
C VAL A 178 0.99 0.77 -10.49
N THR A 179 1.30 1.74 -9.63
CA THR A 179 0.29 2.45 -8.82
C THR A 179 0.14 3.91 -9.25
N PHE A 180 -1.10 4.37 -9.38
CA PHE A 180 -1.47 5.76 -9.69
C PHE A 180 -2.22 6.38 -8.50
N GLY A 181 -1.54 7.19 -7.68
CA GLY A 181 -2.16 7.77 -6.49
C GLY A 181 -1.15 8.20 -5.44
N GLY A 182 -1.42 7.87 -4.18
CA GLY A 182 -0.57 8.20 -3.03
C GLY A 182 -0.23 6.95 -2.21
N ASP A 183 0.21 7.17 -0.97
CA ASP A 183 0.64 6.10 -0.04
C ASP A 183 -0.41 5.01 0.15
N GLY A 184 -1.69 5.39 0.27
CA GLY A 184 -2.79 4.44 0.41
C GLY A 184 -2.95 3.49 -0.79
N THR A 185 -2.56 3.91 -1.98
CA THR A 185 -2.58 3.06 -3.19
C THR A 185 -1.47 2.01 -3.13
N ILE A 186 -0.31 2.34 -2.56
CA ILE A 186 0.80 1.41 -2.34
C ILE A 186 0.46 0.42 -1.22
N LEU A 187 -0.19 0.87 -0.14
CA LEU A 187 -0.68 -0.03 0.92
C LEU A 187 -1.71 -1.02 0.39
N HIS A 188 -2.65 -0.54 -0.44
CA HIS A 188 -3.61 -1.40 -1.11
C HIS A 188 -2.91 -2.42 -2.00
N ALA A 189 -1.94 -1.99 -2.82
CA ALA A 189 -1.11 -2.87 -3.64
C ALA A 189 -0.41 -3.95 -2.81
N SER A 190 0.28 -3.57 -1.72
CA SER A 190 0.93 -4.50 -0.79
C SER A 190 -0.07 -5.50 -0.21
N SER A 191 -1.28 -5.06 0.14
CA SER A 191 -2.31 -5.92 0.74
C SER A 191 -2.79 -7.06 -0.19
N LEU A 192 -2.68 -6.88 -1.51
CA LEU A 192 -2.99 -7.94 -2.48
C LEU A 192 -1.98 -9.10 -2.40
N PHE A 193 -0.76 -8.81 -1.93
CA PHE A 193 0.34 -9.76 -1.74
C PHE A 193 0.62 -10.04 -0.25
N ALA A 194 -0.34 -9.75 0.64
CA ALA A 194 -0.19 -9.91 2.09
C ALA A 194 -0.01 -11.36 2.57
N THR A 195 -0.21 -12.36 1.72
CA THR A 195 0.09 -13.77 2.00
C THR A 195 1.19 -14.33 1.10
N ALA A 196 1.72 -13.51 0.19
CA ALA A 196 2.77 -13.91 -0.73
C ALA A 196 4.13 -13.86 -0.02
N THR A 197 4.96 -14.86 -0.30
CA THR A 197 6.36 -14.88 0.15
C THR A 197 7.19 -13.82 -0.55
N ARG A 198 6.91 -13.55 -1.83
CA ARG A 198 7.59 -12.54 -2.64
C ARG A 198 6.59 -11.55 -3.22
N VAL A 199 6.87 -10.27 -3.04
CA VAL A 199 6.08 -9.18 -3.63
C VAL A 199 6.73 -8.75 -4.97
N PRO A 200 5.95 -8.58 -6.07
CA PRO A 200 6.48 -8.03 -7.31
C PRO A 200 6.99 -6.58 -7.11
N PRO A 201 7.96 -6.10 -7.92
CA PRO A 201 8.40 -4.72 -7.84
C PRO A 201 7.24 -3.73 -8.04
N ILE A 202 7.22 -2.66 -7.24
CA ILE A 202 6.18 -1.63 -7.26
C ILE A 202 6.75 -0.35 -7.84
N LEU A 203 6.25 0.04 -9.02
CA LEU A 203 6.49 1.34 -9.63
C LEU A 203 5.34 2.29 -9.29
N SER A 204 5.60 3.31 -8.47
CA SER A 204 4.55 4.19 -7.98
C SER A 204 4.66 5.61 -8.52
N PHE A 205 3.56 6.11 -9.09
CA PHE A 205 3.42 7.49 -9.51
C PHE A 205 2.60 8.31 -8.50
N SER A 206 3.23 9.34 -7.97
CA SER A 206 2.61 10.32 -7.09
C SER A 206 1.59 11.17 -7.85
N MET A 207 0.35 11.16 -7.39
CA MET A 207 -0.76 11.92 -7.96
C MET A 207 -1.65 12.51 -6.86
N GLY A 208 -1.83 13.83 -6.90
CA GLY A 208 -2.57 14.58 -5.89
C GLY A 208 -1.65 15.06 -4.75
N THR A 209 -2.05 14.84 -3.50
CA THR A 209 -1.24 15.19 -2.33
C THR A 209 0.03 14.34 -2.31
N LEU A 210 1.18 15.00 -2.18
CA LEU A 210 2.48 14.35 -2.10
C LEU A 210 2.52 13.42 -0.87
N GLY A 211 3.10 12.23 -1.02
CA GLY A 211 3.15 11.16 0.00
C GLY A 211 4.57 10.63 0.22
N PHE A 212 4.80 9.89 1.31
CA PHE A 212 6.13 9.40 1.73
C PHE A 212 6.63 8.17 0.97
N LEU A 213 5.74 7.47 0.28
CA LEU A 213 6.04 6.20 -0.38
C LEU A 213 6.15 6.34 -1.90
N THR A 214 5.56 7.40 -2.47
CA THR A 214 5.54 7.63 -3.91
C THR A 214 6.72 8.47 -4.38
N GLU A 215 7.51 7.91 -5.31
CA GLU A 215 8.77 8.54 -5.76
C GLU A 215 8.66 9.28 -7.11
N TRP A 216 7.88 8.75 -8.06
CA TRP A 216 7.87 9.27 -9.43
C TRP A 216 6.73 10.25 -9.66
N LYS A 217 6.99 11.33 -10.38
CA LYS A 217 5.92 12.19 -10.93
C LYS A 217 5.32 11.50 -12.14
N PHE A 218 3.99 11.57 -12.28
CA PHE A 218 3.33 10.91 -13.42
C PHE A 218 3.86 11.42 -14.77
N SER A 219 4.26 12.70 -14.91
CA SER A 219 4.86 13.23 -16.15
C SER A 219 6.12 12.48 -16.63
N GLU A 220 6.77 11.70 -15.76
CA GLU A 220 7.96 10.92 -16.07
C GLU A 220 7.64 9.45 -16.43
N TYR A 221 6.37 9.06 -16.56
CA TYR A 221 5.95 7.65 -16.68
C TYR A 221 6.64 6.87 -17.80
N LYS A 222 6.85 7.48 -18.98
CA LYS A 222 7.52 6.86 -20.12
C LYS A 222 8.97 6.50 -19.79
N ARG A 223 9.68 7.41 -19.11
CA ARG A 223 11.07 7.20 -18.68
C ARG A 223 11.12 6.13 -17.60
N ALA A 224 10.29 6.27 -16.56
CA ALA A 224 10.25 5.38 -15.41
C ALA A 224 9.96 3.94 -15.83
N PHE A 225 8.93 3.75 -16.66
CA PHE A 225 8.54 2.43 -17.13
C PHE A 225 9.61 1.79 -18.00
N ARG A 226 10.23 2.55 -18.92
CA ARG A 226 11.34 2.05 -19.74
C ARG A 226 12.53 1.60 -18.89
N GLU A 227 12.87 2.38 -17.86
CA GLU A 227 13.99 2.06 -16.95
C GLU A 227 13.76 0.73 -16.21
N VAL A 228 12.53 0.52 -15.73
CA VAL A 228 12.13 -0.75 -15.09
C VAL A 228 12.09 -1.90 -16.09
N TYR A 229 11.45 -1.72 -17.25
CA TYR A 229 11.26 -2.77 -18.25
C TYR A 229 12.58 -3.27 -18.85
N MET A 230 13.55 -2.37 -19.03
CA MET A 230 14.88 -2.68 -19.58
C MET A 230 15.90 -3.12 -18.52
N SER A 231 15.49 -3.23 -17.25
CA SER A 231 16.40 -3.48 -16.15
C SER A 231 17.02 -4.88 -16.21
N GLY A 232 18.34 -4.96 -16.34
CA GLY A 232 19.07 -6.22 -16.51
C GLY A 232 19.16 -6.72 -17.96
N ALA A 233 18.61 -5.99 -18.94
CA ALA A 233 18.76 -6.34 -20.35
C ALA A 233 20.24 -6.23 -20.78
N ALA A 234 20.84 -7.35 -21.20
CA ALA A 234 22.22 -7.39 -21.68
C ALA A 234 22.38 -6.49 -22.92
N THR A 235 23.53 -5.82 -23.04
CA THR A 235 23.90 -5.16 -24.30
C THR A 235 24.26 -6.24 -25.31
N GLU A 236 23.84 -6.11 -26.58
CA GLU A 236 24.07 -7.10 -27.65
C GLU A 236 25.52 -7.63 -27.71
N ARG A 237 26.51 -6.82 -27.32
CA ARG A 237 27.93 -7.21 -27.27
C ARG A 237 28.28 -8.25 -26.20
N HIS A 238 27.54 -8.32 -25.10
CA HIS A 238 27.77 -9.30 -24.02
C HIS A 238 27.14 -10.67 -24.32
N ALA A 239 25.97 -10.70 -24.98
CA ALA A 239 25.33 -11.96 -25.36
C ALA A 239 26.19 -12.82 -26.32
N VAL A 240 27.04 -12.17 -27.12
CA VAL A 240 27.98 -12.82 -28.04
C VAL A 240 29.23 -13.37 -27.33
N ILE A 241 29.60 -12.84 -26.15
CA ILE A 241 30.83 -13.26 -25.44
C ILE A 241 30.58 -14.47 -24.53
N GLU A 242 29.35 -14.66 -24.04
CA GLU A 242 28.96 -15.86 -23.27
C GLU A 242 28.53 -17.04 -24.16
N SER A 243 28.32 -16.82 -25.46
CA SER A 243 28.04 -17.90 -26.42
C SER A 243 29.34 -18.38 -27.07
N ASP A 244 29.59 -19.69 -26.94
CA ASP A 244 30.71 -20.37 -27.58
C ASP A 244 30.62 -20.16 -29.11
N PRO A 245 31.66 -19.63 -29.80
CA PRO A 245 31.56 -19.21 -31.21
C PRO A 245 31.28 -20.34 -32.21
N ALA A 246 31.20 -21.60 -31.76
CA ALA A 246 30.95 -22.76 -32.61
C ALA A 246 29.46 -23.12 -32.77
N THR A 247 28.53 -22.55 -32.00
CA THR A 247 27.11 -22.91 -32.06
C THR A 247 26.20 -21.74 -32.47
N ASN A 248 25.77 -21.78 -33.74
CA ASN A 248 24.61 -21.11 -34.34
C ASN A 248 24.41 -19.60 -34.07
N LEU A 249 24.80 -18.78 -35.06
CA LEU A 249 24.41 -17.37 -35.18
C LEU A 249 22.88 -17.12 -35.18
N GLU A 250 22.06 -18.12 -35.50
CA GLU A 250 20.60 -17.99 -35.46
C GLU A 250 20.02 -18.11 -34.04
N ALA A 251 20.69 -18.79 -33.11
CA ALA A 251 20.23 -18.92 -31.72
C ALA A 251 20.38 -17.62 -30.92
N ALA A 252 21.38 -16.79 -31.26
CA ALA A 252 21.66 -15.54 -30.54
C ALA A 252 20.57 -14.45 -30.70
N ARG A 253 19.74 -14.53 -31.76
CA ARG A 253 18.69 -13.53 -32.03
C ARG A 253 17.45 -13.69 -31.15
N ASP A 254 17.21 -14.90 -30.65
CA ASP A 254 16.08 -15.23 -29.75
C ASP A 254 16.46 -15.25 -28.26
N LEU A 255 17.76 -15.14 -27.93
CA LEU A 255 18.28 -15.33 -26.57
C LEU A 255 17.96 -14.20 -25.57
N THR A 256 17.51 -13.04 -26.04
CA THR A 256 17.01 -11.99 -25.13
C THR A 256 15.62 -11.58 -25.59
N GLY A 257 14.59 -11.79 -24.77
CA GLY A 257 13.22 -11.38 -25.10
C GLY A 257 13.06 -9.86 -25.38
N TRP A 258 14.15 -9.09 -25.22
CA TRP A 258 14.26 -7.66 -25.51
C TRP A 258 14.66 -7.33 -26.97
N SER A 259 15.03 -8.32 -27.79
CA SER A 259 15.51 -8.10 -29.18
C SER A 259 14.52 -7.34 -30.08
N SER A 260 13.22 -7.45 -29.77
CA SER A 260 12.14 -6.80 -30.50
C SER A 260 11.85 -5.35 -30.08
N VAL A 261 12.43 -4.86 -28.97
CA VAL A 261 12.07 -3.55 -28.42
C VAL A 261 13.06 -2.46 -28.87
N ARG A 262 12.55 -1.42 -29.56
CA ARG A 262 13.35 -0.28 -30.03
C ARG A 262 13.79 0.60 -28.85
N GLY A 263 15.10 0.77 -28.69
CA GLY A 263 15.69 1.55 -27.61
C GLY A 263 16.62 0.68 -26.78
N LYS A 264 17.89 0.67 -27.17
CA LYS A 264 18.96 -0.23 -26.75
C LYS A 264 19.08 -0.38 -25.22
N SER A 265 19.58 -1.56 -24.80
CA SER A 265 20.02 -1.91 -23.44
C SER A 265 20.63 -0.72 -22.69
N MET A 266 20.23 -0.57 -21.43
CA MET A 266 20.78 0.46 -20.55
C MET A 266 22.23 0.16 -20.11
N GLY A 267 22.77 -1.02 -20.45
CA GLY A 267 24.02 -1.54 -19.91
C GLY A 267 23.81 -2.17 -18.52
N SER A 268 24.68 -3.12 -18.16
CA SER A 268 24.57 -3.88 -16.90
C SER A 268 24.58 -3.02 -15.62
N ALA A 269 25.08 -1.79 -15.69
CA ALA A 269 25.20 -0.87 -14.55
C ALA A 269 24.01 0.10 -14.38
N ARG A 270 23.05 0.15 -15.31
CA ARG A 270 21.95 1.14 -15.32
C ARG A 270 20.57 0.50 -15.22
N GLY A 271 20.41 -0.49 -14.36
CA GLY A 271 19.09 -0.99 -13.99
C GLY A 271 18.36 -0.07 -13.02
N ALA A 272 17.04 -0.23 -12.94
CA ALA A 272 16.18 0.50 -12.02
C ALA A 272 16.62 0.26 -10.58
N ARG A 273 16.69 1.35 -9.80
CA ARG A 273 17.05 1.28 -8.38
C ARG A 273 15.86 0.86 -7.55
N VAL A 274 16.12 0.03 -6.54
CA VAL A 274 15.09 -0.57 -5.69
C VAL A 274 15.44 -0.34 -4.23
N LEU A 275 14.49 0.21 -3.49
CA LEU A 275 14.47 0.19 -2.03
C LEU A 275 13.56 -0.95 -1.58
N VAL A 276 14.11 -1.91 -0.85
CA VAL A 276 13.31 -3.00 -0.27
C VAL A 276 12.81 -2.58 1.09
N ARG A 277 11.50 -2.34 1.21
CA ARG A 277 10.86 -1.96 2.46
C ARG A 277 10.51 -3.21 3.27
N GLN A 278 10.82 -3.19 4.56
CA GLN A 278 10.51 -4.29 5.49
C GLN A 278 9.00 -4.51 5.62
N ARG A 279 8.58 -5.76 5.79
CA ARG A 279 7.21 -6.13 6.21
C ARG A 279 7.21 -6.65 7.65
N LEU A 280 6.09 -6.48 8.33
CA LEU A 280 5.77 -7.21 9.56
C LEU A 280 5.17 -8.55 9.19
N LYS A 281 5.64 -9.62 9.81
CA LYS A 281 5.02 -10.94 9.81
C LYS A 281 4.14 -11.07 11.05
N VAL A 282 2.85 -11.30 10.84
CA VAL A 282 1.81 -11.23 11.87
C VAL A 282 1.12 -12.58 12.01
N GLY A 283 1.15 -13.14 13.22
CA GLY A 283 0.43 -14.35 13.58
C GLY A 283 -0.51 -14.10 14.75
N ILE A 284 -1.73 -14.65 14.68
CA ILE A 284 -2.73 -14.57 15.75
C ILE A 284 -2.95 -15.97 16.31
N PHE A 285 -2.92 -16.10 17.63
CA PHE A 285 -3.00 -17.38 18.32
C PHE A 285 -4.04 -17.31 19.44
N ASP A 286 -4.90 -18.33 19.55
CA ASP A 286 -5.85 -18.45 20.64
C ASP A 286 -5.15 -18.68 21.99
N ALA A 287 -5.93 -18.69 23.09
CA ALA A 287 -5.42 -18.95 24.43
C ALA A 287 -4.81 -20.36 24.62
N LYS A 288 -5.06 -21.30 23.69
CA LYS A 288 -4.50 -22.65 23.67
C LYS A 288 -3.23 -22.73 22.81
N GLY A 289 -2.82 -21.63 22.17
CA GLY A 289 -1.68 -21.55 21.28
C GLY A 289 -1.95 -22.03 19.85
N ASN A 290 -3.21 -22.31 19.48
CA ASN A 290 -3.57 -22.64 18.11
C ASN A 290 -3.68 -21.35 17.28
N ARG A 291 -3.23 -21.41 16.03
CA ARG A 291 -3.32 -20.26 15.13
C ARG A 291 -4.78 -20.01 14.71
N LEU A 292 -5.18 -18.73 14.72
CA LEU A 292 -6.48 -18.28 14.23
C LEU A 292 -6.40 -17.88 12.74
N SER A 293 -7.52 -17.98 12.02
CA SER A 293 -7.57 -17.60 10.60
C SER A 293 -7.48 -16.08 10.41
N SER A 294 -6.91 -15.66 9.29
CA SER A 294 -6.60 -14.27 8.96
C SER A 294 -7.85 -13.37 8.90
N ASN A 295 -8.97 -13.87 8.36
CA ASN A 295 -10.23 -13.15 8.22
C ASN A 295 -11.37 -14.00 8.78
N GLY A 296 -11.84 -13.70 9.99
CA GLY A 296 -12.94 -14.42 10.63
C GLY A 296 -14.24 -14.41 9.81
N GLY A 297 -14.41 -15.42 8.93
CA GLY A 297 -15.66 -15.68 8.21
C GLY A 297 -15.59 -15.98 6.69
N GLY A 298 -14.44 -16.30 6.08
CA GLY A 298 -14.35 -16.64 4.64
C GLY A 298 -14.12 -18.13 4.37
N LYS A 299 -14.85 -18.73 3.41
CA LYS A 299 -14.83 -20.17 3.04
C LYS A 299 -13.49 -20.78 2.57
N GLU A 300 -12.39 -20.02 2.61
CA GLU A 300 -11.03 -20.53 2.43
C GLU A 300 -10.16 -20.02 3.59
N ASP A 301 -10.40 -20.57 4.79
CA ASP A 301 -9.67 -20.29 6.01
C ASP A 301 -8.25 -20.89 5.95
N PHE A 302 -7.29 -20.13 5.40
CA PHE A 302 -5.89 -20.53 5.49
C PHE A 302 -5.22 -19.97 6.76
N LEU A 303 -4.51 -20.84 7.49
CA LEU A 303 -3.67 -20.53 8.66
C LEU A 303 -2.34 -19.88 8.28
N HIS A 304 -2.34 -18.85 7.42
CA HIS A 304 -1.12 -18.18 6.98
C HIS A 304 -0.80 -16.93 7.81
N ASP A 305 0.50 -16.62 7.88
CA ASP A 305 0.97 -15.34 8.39
C ASP A 305 0.46 -14.23 7.47
N MET A 306 0.01 -13.14 8.08
CA MET A 306 -0.31 -11.93 7.35
C MET A 306 0.91 -11.04 7.35
N TYR A 307 1.15 -10.39 6.22
CA TYR A 307 2.20 -9.40 6.10
C TYR A 307 1.62 -7.98 6.09
N ALA A 308 2.26 -7.08 6.83
CA ALA A 308 1.92 -5.66 6.90
C ALA A 308 3.11 -4.81 6.45
N MET A 309 2.88 -3.75 5.68
CA MET A 309 3.89 -2.80 5.25
C MET A 309 4.17 -1.73 6.29
N ASN A 310 3.13 -1.20 6.93
CA ASN A 310 3.24 -0.10 7.87
C ASN A 310 3.15 -0.59 9.31
N GLU A 311 1.98 -1.07 9.73
CA GLU A 311 1.75 -1.38 11.14
C GLU A 311 0.66 -2.42 11.42
N VAL A 312 0.77 -3.01 12.60
CA VAL A 312 -0.33 -3.71 13.27
C VAL A 312 -0.74 -2.91 14.49
N ILE A 313 -2.04 -2.70 14.63
CA ILE A 313 -2.63 -1.92 15.71
C ILE A 313 -3.58 -2.83 16.47
N LEU A 314 -3.43 -2.85 17.79
CA LEU A 314 -4.41 -3.39 18.72
C LEU A 314 -5.04 -2.22 19.46
N HIS A 315 -6.36 -2.04 19.35
CA HIS A 315 -7.05 -0.86 19.85
C HIS A 315 -8.37 -1.24 20.52
N ARG A 316 -8.75 -0.53 21.59
CA ARG A 316 -10.03 -0.74 22.31
C ARG A 316 -11.29 -0.50 21.46
N GLY A 317 -11.13 0.10 20.28
CA GLY A 317 -12.20 0.37 19.33
C GLY A 317 -13.25 1.31 19.92
N ARG A 318 -14.49 0.82 20.00
CA ARG A 318 -15.64 1.55 20.56
C ARG A 318 -15.80 1.36 22.07
N ASP A 319 -15.03 0.47 22.69
CA ASP A 319 -15.16 0.20 24.13
C ASP A 319 -14.73 1.45 24.94
N PRO A 320 -15.51 1.89 25.94
CA PRO A 320 -15.15 3.02 26.79
C PRO A 320 -13.97 2.72 27.73
N HIS A 321 -13.63 1.46 27.98
CA HIS A 321 -12.53 1.07 28.86
C HIS A 321 -11.22 0.96 28.10
N LEU A 322 -10.12 1.30 28.78
CA LEU A 322 -8.77 1.10 28.24
C LEU A 322 -8.46 -0.39 28.09
N ALA A 323 -7.72 -0.72 27.04
CA ALA A 323 -7.17 -2.04 26.84
C ALA A 323 -6.01 -2.27 27.82
N ILE A 324 -5.94 -3.48 28.38
CA ILE A 324 -4.85 -3.96 29.23
C ILE A 324 -4.10 -5.03 28.46
N VAL A 325 -2.89 -4.73 27.99
CA VAL A 325 -2.15 -5.57 27.06
C VAL A 325 -0.83 -5.97 27.70
N ASP A 326 -0.62 -7.27 27.89
CA ASP A 326 0.67 -7.80 28.34
C ASP A 326 1.62 -7.84 27.14
N VAL A 327 2.73 -7.12 27.26
CA VAL A 327 3.73 -6.99 26.20
C VAL A 327 4.93 -7.87 26.53
N PHE A 328 5.30 -8.72 25.58
CA PHE A 328 6.50 -9.55 25.65
C PHE A 328 7.44 -9.22 24.49
N VAL A 329 8.74 -9.15 24.77
CA VAL A 329 9.79 -8.90 23.78
C VAL A 329 10.81 -10.02 23.87
N GLY A 330 11.05 -10.73 22.76
CA GLY A 330 11.93 -11.89 22.74
C GLY A 330 11.50 -12.99 23.72
N GLY A 331 10.19 -13.14 23.94
CA GLY A 331 9.61 -14.09 24.89
C GLY A 331 9.69 -13.69 26.36
N ARG A 332 10.29 -12.53 26.69
CA ARG A 332 10.36 -12.02 28.07
C ARG A 332 9.26 -11.01 28.32
N PHE A 333 8.60 -11.09 29.47
CA PHE A 333 7.61 -10.09 29.89
C PHE A 333 8.31 -8.73 30.04
N LEU A 334 7.80 -7.73 29.32
CA LEU A 334 8.30 -6.36 29.38
C LEU A 334 7.45 -5.53 30.34
N THR A 335 6.15 -5.43 30.08
CA THR A 335 5.23 -4.58 30.85
C THR A 335 3.76 -4.90 30.56
N GLU A 336 2.87 -4.46 31.46
CA GLU A 336 1.42 -4.43 31.26
C GLU A 336 1.04 -3.02 30.78
N ALA A 337 0.64 -2.91 29.52
CA ALA A 337 0.24 -1.65 28.89
C ALA A 337 -1.25 -1.38 29.13
N VAL A 338 -1.56 -0.35 29.92
CA VAL A 338 -2.93 0.15 30.08
C VAL A 338 -3.09 1.40 29.19
N ALA A 339 -3.76 1.26 28.05
CA ALA A 339 -3.75 2.26 26.98
C ALA A 339 -5.02 2.20 26.11
N ASP A 340 -5.21 3.17 25.22
CA ASP A 340 -6.21 3.03 24.14
C ASP A 340 -5.84 1.86 23.22
N GLY A 341 -4.54 1.62 23.06
CA GLY A 341 -4.01 0.53 22.24
C GLY A 341 -2.50 0.51 22.18
N MET A 342 -1.99 -0.40 21.35
CA MET A 342 -0.57 -0.57 21.04
C MET A 342 -0.38 -0.67 19.52
N ILE A 343 0.69 -0.06 19.02
CA ILE A 343 1.12 -0.10 17.62
C ILE A 343 2.46 -0.82 17.55
N ILE A 344 2.57 -1.78 16.65
CA ILE A 344 3.86 -2.32 16.20
C ILE A 344 4.01 -1.92 14.73
N SER A 345 5.03 -1.13 14.41
CA SER A 345 5.24 -0.63 13.05
C SER A 345 6.63 -0.93 12.50
N THR A 346 6.73 -0.95 11.17
CA THR A 346 8.00 -0.94 10.44
C THR A 346 8.60 0.48 10.44
N PRO A 347 9.86 0.64 10.02
CA PRO A 347 10.43 1.96 9.72
C PRO A 347 9.60 2.75 8.70
N THR A 348 8.98 2.06 7.74
CA THR A 348 8.09 2.72 6.76
C THR A 348 6.81 3.22 7.43
N GLY A 349 6.22 2.46 8.35
CA GLY A 349 5.07 2.90 9.15
C GLY A 349 5.42 3.92 10.24
N SER A 350 6.70 4.27 10.43
CA SER A 350 7.11 5.26 11.44
C SER A 350 6.56 6.65 11.18
N THR A 351 6.30 7.01 9.91
CA THR A 351 5.68 8.28 9.50
C THR A 351 4.15 8.22 9.40
N ALA A 352 3.55 7.06 9.69
CA ALA A 352 2.10 6.84 9.64
C ALA A 352 1.46 7.01 11.03
N TYR A 353 0.72 6.01 11.52
CA TYR A 353 -0.01 6.16 12.78
C TYR A 353 0.91 6.16 14.01
N SER A 354 2.09 5.54 13.90
CA SER A 354 3.13 5.62 14.94
C SER A 354 3.56 7.06 15.20
N LEU A 355 3.82 7.86 14.15
CA LEU A 355 4.17 9.29 14.28
C LEU A 355 3.10 10.07 15.05
N SER A 356 1.83 9.84 14.68
CA SER A 356 0.68 10.50 15.31
C SER A 356 0.55 10.12 16.79
N SER A 357 1.06 8.95 17.18
CA SER A 357 1.08 8.46 18.56
C SER A 357 2.37 8.83 19.31
N GLY A 358 3.21 9.69 18.73
CA GLY A 358 4.46 10.16 19.34
C GLY A 358 5.68 9.28 19.10
N GLY A 359 5.60 8.32 18.16
CA GLY A 359 6.74 7.52 17.70
C GLY A 359 7.78 8.35 16.95
N SER A 360 9.03 7.88 16.92
CA SER A 360 10.11 8.52 16.18
C SER A 360 10.03 8.22 14.68
N ILE A 361 10.43 9.17 13.84
CA ILE A 361 10.63 8.94 12.41
C ILE A 361 11.91 8.11 12.23
N VAL A 362 11.81 7.00 11.51
CA VAL A 362 12.92 6.07 11.29
C VAL A 362 13.16 5.90 9.79
N HIS A 363 14.41 5.97 9.37
CA HIS A 363 14.80 5.80 7.97
C HIS A 363 14.45 4.37 7.47
N PRO A 364 13.88 4.18 6.26
CA PRO A 364 13.42 2.87 5.78
C PRO A 364 14.48 1.76 5.73
N LEU A 365 15.77 2.11 5.59
CA LEU A 365 16.89 1.16 5.58
C LEU A 365 17.27 0.64 6.98
N VAL A 366 16.77 1.24 8.06
CA VAL A 366 17.10 0.81 9.43
C VAL A 366 16.28 -0.42 9.79
N SER A 367 16.91 -1.59 9.83
CA SER A 367 16.25 -2.86 10.18
C SER A 367 15.78 -2.85 11.65
N SER A 368 14.51 -2.51 11.88
CA SER A 368 13.95 -2.33 13.22
C SER A 368 12.43 -2.54 13.26
N LEU A 369 11.89 -2.61 14.47
CA LEU A 369 10.47 -2.57 14.80
C LEU A 369 10.24 -1.44 15.79
N LEU A 370 9.16 -0.70 15.63
CA LEU A 370 8.74 0.33 16.57
C LEU A 370 7.57 -0.19 17.39
N LEU A 371 7.66 -0.12 18.71
CA LEU A 371 6.57 -0.38 19.65
C LEU A 371 6.09 0.95 20.22
N THR A 372 4.91 1.39 19.82
CA THR A 372 4.37 2.72 20.16
C THR A 372 3.04 2.56 20.91
N PRO A 373 2.92 3.02 22.16
CA PRO A 373 1.63 3.02 22.85
C PRO A 373 0.69 4.11 22.32
N ILE A 374 -0.62 3.84 22.31
CA ILE A 374 -1.65 4.84 21.97
C ILE A 374 -2.28 5.35 23.27
N CYS A 375 -2.07 6.63 23.60
CA CYS A 375 -2.68 7.28 24.76
C CYS A 375 -2.54 6.47 26.07
N ALA A 376 -1.33 5.98 26.38
CA ALA A 376 -1.11 5.17 27.56
C ALA A 376 -1.41 5.92 28.87
N ARG A 377 -2.03 5.22 29.83
CA ARG A 377 -2.22 5.68 31.22
C ARG A 377 -0.91 5.51 32.02
N SER A 378 0.19 6.01 31.49
CA SER A 378 1.50 6.02 32.14
C SER A 378 2.33 7.18 31.57
N LEU A 379 2.97 7.95 32.46
CA LEU A 379 3.81 9.08 32.08
C LEU A 379 5.19 8.67 31.57
N SER A 380 5.62 7.44 31.87
CA SER A 380 6.95 6.92 31.53
C SER A 380 6.94 5.94 30.36
N PHE A 381 5.77 5.61 29.79
CA PHE A 381 5.67 4.69 28.67
C PHE A 381 6.04 5.42 27.37
N ARG A 382 7.34 5.37 27.04
CA ARG A 382 7.88 5.92 25.80
C ARG A 382 7.89 4.87 24.67
N PRO A 383 7.77 5.29 23.39
CA PRO A 383 7.96 4.39 22.26
C PRO A 383 9.35 3.73 22.30
N LEU A 384 9.43 2.48 21.85
CA LEU A 384 10.66 1.70 21.79
C LEU A 384 11.01 1.35 20.34
N VAL A 385 12.31 1.38 20.02
CA VAL A 385 12.84 0.86 18.76
C VAL A 385 13.61 -0.43 19.09
N LEU A 386 13.23 -1.52 18.45
CA LEU A 386 13.74 -2.87 18.68
C LEU A 386 14.35 -3.43 17.39
N PRO A 387 15.30 -4.39 17.46
CA PRO A 387 15.78 -5.07 16.26
C PRO A 387 14.65 -5.81 15.53
N SER A 388 14.68 -5.83 14.19
CA SER A 388 13.69 -6.50 13.34
C SER A 388 13.52 -7.99 13.64
N THR A 389 14.60 -8.64 14.07
CA THR A 389 14.67 -10.06 14.43
C THR A 389 14.05 -10.39 15.78
N THR A 390 13.75 -9.39 16.61
CA THR A 390 13.19 -9.61 17.95
C THR A 390 11.66 -9.72 17.87
N PRO A 391 11.06 -10.89 18.13
CA PRO A 391 9.61 -11.02 18.10
C PRO A 391 8.97 -10.27 19.27
N ILE A 392 7.84 -9.62 18.99
CA ILE A 392 7.00 -8.92 19.96
C ILE A 392 5.68 -9.67 20.05
N THR A 393 5.28 -10.02 21.27
CA THR A 393 3.98 -10.64 21.52
C THR A 393 3.12 -9.70 22.34
N LEU A 394 1.93 -9.40 21.85
CA LEU A 394 0.88 -8.68 22.57
C LEU A 394 -0.18 -9.68 22.99
N LYS A 395 -0.39 -9.84 24.30
CA LYS A 395 -1.42 -10.72 24.85
C LYS A 395 -2.49 -9.89 25.53
N LEU A 396 -3.75 -10.18 25.25
CA LEU A 396 -4.84 -9.49 25.93
C LEU A 396 -4.99 -10.04 27.36
N SER A 397 -4.77 -9.18 28.36
CA SER A 397 -4.78 -9.56 29.78
C SER A 397 -6.18 -10.00 30.25
N ASP A 398 -6.24 -10.94 31.19
CA ASP A 398 -7.48 -11.39 31.84
C ASP A 398 -8.17 -10.28 32.66
N LYS A 399 -7.44 -9.20 32.96
CA LYS A 399 -7.96 -8.01 33.66
C LYS A 399 -8.82 -7.10 32.77
N ASN A 400 -8.87 -7.35 31.46
CA ASN A 400 -9.68 -6.53 30.56
C ASN A 400 -11.16 -6.59 30.93
N ARG A 401 -11.78 -5.41 30.95
CA ARG A 401 -13.23 -5.28 31.16
C ARG A 401 -13.99 -5.46 29.85
N GLY A 402 -13.41 -5.00 28.74
CA GLY A 402 -13.90 -5.27 27.40
C GLY A 402 -13.66 -6.73 27.04
N ARG A 403 -14.63 -7.36 26.37
CA ARG A 403 -14.52 -8.77 25.97
C ARG A 403 -13.59 -8.98 24.79
N GLU A 404 -13.49 -7.98 23.92
CA GLU A 404 -12.72 -8.04 22.68
C GLU A 404 -12.09 -6.68 22.37
N VAL A 405 -10.94 -6.70 21.70
CA VAL A 405 -10.26 -5.52 21.13
C VAL A 405 -10.15 -5.65 19.62
N GLU A 406 -10.16 -4.52 18.92
CA GLU A 406 -10.02 -4.50 17.46
C GLU A 406 -8.54 -4.67 17.09
N VAL A 407 -8.27 -5.51 16.08
CA VAL A 407 -6.96 -5.56 15.41
C VAL A 407 -7.08 -5.05 13.98
N SER A 408 -6.15 -4.16 13.64
CA SER A 408 -6.03 -3.57 12.31
C SER A 408 -4.62 -3.81 11.78
N ILE A 409 -4.53 -4.24 10.52
CA ILE A 409 -3.27 -4.50 9.81
C ILE A 409 -3.26 -3.58 8.59
N ASP A 410 -2.30 -2.65 8.51
CA ASP A 410 -2.25 -1.59 7.47
C ASP A 410 -3.59 -0.85 7.28
N GLY A 411 -4.27 -0.54 8.39
CA GLY A 411 -5.59 0.11 8.39
C GLY A 411 -6.79 -0.79 8.04
N MET A 412 -6.56 -2.06 7.65
CA MET A 412 -7.61 -3.04 7.43
C MET A 412 -8.02 -3.70 8.75
N ARG A 413 -9.23 -3.40 9.21
CA ARG A 413 -9.79 -3.99 10.44
C ARG A 413 -10.24 -5.42 10.20
N ARG A 414 -9.91 -6.32 11.13
CA ARG A 414 -10.50 -7.66 11.17
C ARG A 414 -11.98 -7.57 11.55
N THR A 415 -12.78 -8.48 11.00
CA THR A 415 -14.22 -8.59 11.27
C THR A 415 -14.50 -9.04 12.70
N GLU A 416 -13.69 -9.96 13.19
CA GLU A 416 -13.76 -10.49 14.56
C GLU A 416 -12.68 -9.83 15.41
N GLY A 417 -13.10 -9.37 16.59
CA GLY A 417 -12.19 -8.86 17.61
C GLY A 417 -11.32 -9.97 18.18
N ILE A 418 -10.29 -9.56 18.91
CA ILE A 418 -9.43 -10.47 19.65
C ILE A 418 -9.89 -10.51 21.10
N GLY A 419 -10.25 -11.71 21.58
CA GLY A 419 -10.67 -11.94 22.96
C GLY A 419 -9.52 -12.18 23.93
N VAL A 420 -9.87 -12.23 25.22
CA VAL A 420 -8.93 -12.45 26.33
C VAL A 420 -8.13 -13.74 26.14
N GLY A 421 -6.83 -13.69 26.47
CA GLY A 421 -5.92 -14.82 26.35
C GLY A 421 -5.35 -15.05 24.95
N THR A 422 -5.90 -14.40 23.92
CA THR A 422 -5.34 -14.45 22.55
C THR A 422 -4.01 -13.69 22.49
N GLU A 423 -3.08 -14.21 21.70
CA GLU A 423 -1.76 -13.65 21.48
C GLU A 423 -1.60 -13.18 20.02
N LEU A 424 -1.17 -11.94 19.86
CA LEU A 424 -0.72 -11.38 18.59
C LEU A 424 0.82 -11.40 18.59
N ARG A 425 1.42 -12.24 17.76
CA ARG A 425 2.87 -12.36 17.61
C ARG A 425 3.31 -11.66 16.33
N VAL A 426 4.20 -10.68 16.47
CA VAL A 426 4.70 -9.85 15.38
C VAL A 426 6.21 -9.91 15.32
N SER A 427 6.77 -10.04 14.13
CA SER A 427 8.21 -10.02 13.87
C SER A 427 8.50 -9.34 12.54
N GLY A 428 9.73 -8.90 12.31
CA GLY A 428 10.15 -8.48 10.97
C GLY A 428 10.22 -9.67 10.02
N GLU A 429 9.80 -9.47 8.78
CA GLU A 429 10.08 -10.42 7.71
C GLU A 429 11.59 -10.45 7.42
N GLU A 430 12.12 -11.65 7.22
CA GLU A 430 13.49 -11.85 6.76
C GLU A 430 13.62 -11.45 5.28
N ILE A 431 14.41 -10.39 5.03
CA ILE A 431 14.55 -9.80 3.69
C ILE A 431 15.59 -10.55 2.85
N GLU A 432 16.69 -10.95 3.48
CA GLU A 432 17.78 -11.69 2.86
C GLU A 432 17.80 -13.12 3.41
N THR A 433 17.87 -14.10 2.51
CA THR A 433 18.09 -15.50 2.91
C THR A 433 19.53 -15.71 3.36
N GLU A 434 19.79 -16.82 4.07
CA GLU A 434 21.15 -17.26 4.45
C GLU A 434 22.13 -17.34 3.27
N SER A 435 21.61 -17.50 2.04
CA SER A 435 22.38 -17.51 0.79
C SER A 435 22.71 -16.12 0.23
N GLY A 436 22.31 -15.04 0.89
CA GLY A 436 22.46 -13.66 0.43
C GLY A 436 21.49 -13.26 -0.70
N VAL A 437 20.50 -14.11 -1.01
CA VAL A 437 19.46 -13.81 -2.01
C VAL A 437 18.32 -13.05 -1.34
N PHE A 438 17.99 -11.88 -1.88
CA PHE A 438 16.81 -11.10 -1.49
C PHE A 438 15.52 -11.87 -1.83
N ALA A 439 14.76 -12.22 -0.80
CA ALA A 439 13.55 -13.03 -0.94
C ALA A 439 12.30 -12.40 -0.30
N GLY A 440 12.46 -11.57 0.74
CA GLY A 440 11.38 -10.90 1.45
C GLY A 440 11.33 -9.39 1.19
N GLY A 441 10.36 -8.73 1.84
CA GLY A 441 10.14 -7.29 1.75
C GLY A 441 9.34 -6.86 0.52
N ILE A 442 9.16 -5.54 0.39
CA ILE A 442 8.43 -4.88 -0.69
C ILE A 442 9.43 -4.11 -1.55
N PRO A 443 9.73 -4.57 -2.78
CA PRO A 443 10.63 -3.87 -3.67
C PRO A 443 9.94 -2.63 -4.28
N CYS A 444 10.31 -1.44 -3.82
CA CYS A 444 9.83 -0.16 -4.36
C CYS A 444 10.84 0.42 -5.35
N ILE A 445 10.40 0.77 -6.56
CA ILE A 445 11.25 1.38 -7.58
C ILE A 445 11.50 2.85 -7.24
N MET A 446 12.78 3.19 -7.02
CA MET A 446 13.23 4.53 -6.67
C MET A 446 13.60 5.34 -7.90
N ARG A 447 13.36 6.65 -7.85
CA ARG A 447 13.76 7.59 -8.88
C ARG A 447 15.24 7.94 -8.71
N THR A 448 16.08 7.66 -9.71
CA THR A 448 17.49 8.11 -9.69
C THR A 448 17.63 9.52 -10.24
N THR A 449 18.20 10.43 -9.46
CA THR A 449 18.69 11.71 -9.95
C THR A 449 20.06 11.51 -10.61
N SER A 450 20.26 12.09 -11.80
CA SER A 450 21.49 11.92 -12.59
C SER A 450 22.68 12.74 -12.06
N ALA A 451 22.56 13.37 -10.89
CA ALA A 451 23.60 14.19 -10.28
C ALA A 451 24.31 13.36 -9.21
N GLY A 452 25.46 12.79 -9.58
CA GLY A 452 26.40 12.31 -8.58
C GLY A 452 26.83 13.48 -7.69
N ALA A 453 26.75 13.27 -6.37
CA ALA A 453 27.29 14.09 -5.28
C ALA A 453 26.41 15.17 -4.64
N ASP A 454 25.26 15.57 -5.19
CA ASP A 454 24.28 16.42 -4.47
C ASP A 454 22.94 16.38 -5.21
N GLY A 455 21.90 15.76 -4.63
CA GLY A 455 20.66 15.57 -5.37
C GLY A 455 19.57 14.83 -4.63
N ASP A 456 19.14 15.41 -3.50
CA ASP A 456 17.87 15.16 -2.81
C ASP A 456 17.58 13.68 -2.56
N ASP A 457 18.15 13.15 -1.46
CA ASP A 457 17.73 11.86 -0.90
C ASP A 457 16.21 11.88 -0.76
N GLY A 458 15.48 11.05 -1.52
CA GLY A 458 14.02 11.09 -1.60
C GLY A 458 13.36 11.03 -0.21
N TRP A 459 14.05 10.42 0.76
CA TRP A 459 13.63 10.45 2.16
C TRP A 459 13.78 11.82 2.83
N VAL A 460 14.94 12.49 2.69
CA VAL A 460 15.18 13.85 3.24
C VAL A 460 14.29 14.88 2.56
N GLY A 461 14.18 14.84 1.23
CA GLY A 461 13.29 15.69 0.45
C GLY A 461 11.83 15.49 0.86
N GLY A 462 11.42 14.24 1.08
CA GLY A 462 10.11 13.90 1.66
C GLY A 462 9.92 14.48 3.07
N LEU A 463 10.88 14.30 3.97
CA LEU A 463 10.80 14.76 5.36
C LEU A 463 10.66 16.30 5.46
N ASN A 464 11.47 17.04 4.71
CA ASN A 464 11.44 18.50 4.71
C ASN A 464 10.26 19.05 3.90
N GLY A 465 9.95 18.45 2.75
CA GLY A 465 8.89 18.91 1.85
C GLY A 465 7.48 18.61 2.35
N LEU A 466 7.28 17.42 2.94
CA LEU A 466 5.96 16.92 3.36
C LEU A 466 5.66 17.19 4.82
N LEU A 467 6.54 16.76 5.73
CA LEU A 467 6.31 16.90 7.17
C LEU A 467 6.74 18.27 7.68
N LYS A 468 7.42 19.07 6.84
CA LYS A 468 8.00 20.36 7.25
C LYS A 468 8.80 20.18 8.54
N PHE A 469 9.61 19.12 8.55
CA PHE A 469 10.34 18.72 9.75
C PHE A 469 11.24 19.86 10.24
N ASN A 470 11.10 20.20 11.53
CA ASN A 470 11.85 21.29 12.17
C ASN A 470 11.78 22.63 11.40
N HIS A 471 10.61 22.98 10.87
CA HIS A 471 10.42 24.25 10.15
C HIS A 471 10.77 25.46 11.04
N PRO A 472 11.59 26.40 10.56
CA PRO A 472 11.97 27.57 11.33
C PRO A 472 10.76 28.43 11.70
N PHE A 473 10.82 29.05 12.87
CA PHE A 473 9.78 29.97 13.32
C PHE A 473 9.88 31.29 12.54
N GLY A 474 8.75 31.78 12.02
CA GLY A 474 8.63 33.14 11.47
C GLY A 474 8.82 33.28 9.95
N GLU A 475 9.08 32.19 9.24
CA GLU A 475 9.02 32.17 7.77
C GLU A 475 7.63 31.72 7.33
N GLU A 476 6.97 32.49 6.45
CA GLU A 476 5.67 32.09 5.88
C GLU A 476 5.83 30.81 5.04
N PRO A 477 4.86 29.88 5.11
CA PRO A 477 4.97 28.52 4.56
C PRO A 477 4.97 28.40 3.03
#